data_AF-A0A1F7XXX8-F1
#
_entry.id   AF-A0A1F7XXX8-F1
#
_cell.length_a   1.000
_cell.length_b   1.000
_cell.length_c   1.000
_cell.angle_alpha   90.00
_cell.angle_beta   90.00
_cell.angle_gamma   90.00
#
_symmetry.space_group_name_H-M   'P 1'
#
loop_
_entity.id
_entity.type
_entity.pdbx_description
1 polymer ?
#
loop_
_entity_poly.entity_id
_entity_poly.type
_entity_poly.pdbx_seq_one_letter_code
_entity_poly.pdbx_strand_id
1 'polypeptide(L)'
;MSRITKEGNLDPAQIPGVSRGFPPKGVPFDLATDLGARRLKESLPQREADLYIIDAESASYLKLPKLTPEGLNVLMPSWVPRYDRVTGAVYTTRWHDSDLENAEITDGRIKKDDTVYFPLGGRGVGKMSINGKIPVSWQVKQLVPQQIWGGVEAAMRQQNELMHDYGVDIGPEVEQTKMLISRIGQLNDFFKSSELTNETFSEIGRELAATLSEFGLTNARDAVKQKTIQKLLGVPLHDKLGRLNPTAARLKLRSALFDAIELQVTSGLINDKSNRVYSFLLVEREMTRLSLADAQRLMRNMGGFKGGVGSQIFNDSKYLENPENLPENLINSTSKTLEYASSTLLRRARVAPFLIPARAAEVMLTGIEKKDEEKFREILSYGGVEQVIEEPSVELLLRQRRPAEATKRLRSACELLSNLLDDPDRQAYRVF
;
A
#
# COMPACT_ATOMS: atom_id res chain seq x y z
N MET A 1 42.82 17.38 -42.06
CA MET A 1 42.66 16.90 -40.67
C MET A 1 42.36 18.09 -39.78
N SER A 2 41.09 18.34 -39.49
CA SER A 2 40.66 19.47 -38.66
C SER A 2 40.57 19.04 -37.19
N ARG A 3 41.61 19.37 -36.42
CA ARG A 3 41.59 19.36 -34.95
C ARG A 3 40.55 20.37 -34.47
N ILE A 4 39.57 19.92 -33.68
CA ILE A 4 38.73 20.81 -32.88
C ILE A 4 38.71 20.25 -31.46
N THR A 5 39.72 20.64 -30.68
CA THR A 5 39.58 20.81 -29.23
C THR A 5 39.66 22.30 -28.96
N LYS A 6 38.56 22.89 -28.51
CA LYS A 6 38.49 24.06 -27.63
C LYS A 6 37.02 24.41 -27.38
N GLU A 7 36.60 24.16 -26.15
CA GLU A 7 35.60 24.90 -25.39
C GLU A 7 34.54 25.69 -26.18
N GLY A 8 33.45 25.03 -26.54
CA GLY A 8 32.17 25.70 -26.69
C GLY A 8 31.53 25.88 -25.31
N ASN A 9 31.98 26.87 -24.54
CA ASN A 9 31.33 27.26 -23.28
C ASN A 9 29.96 27.88 -23.60
N LEU A 10 28.91 27.06 -23.59
CA LEU A 10 27.59 27.56 -23.21
C LEU A 10 27.56 27.58 -21.68
N ASP A 11 27.60 28.79 -21.12
CA ASP A 11 27.37 29.01 -19.70
C ASP A 11 25.95 28.53 -19.35
N PRO A 12 25.76 27.55 -18.45
CA PRO A 12 24.44 27.08 -18.02
C PRO A 12 23.55 28.21 -17.45
N ALA A 13 24.14 29.33 -17.03
CA ALA A 13 23.43 30.53 -16.61
C ALA A 13 22.69 31.25 -17.75
N GLN A 14 23.04 30.99 -19.01
CA GLN A 14 22.45 31.64 -20.18
C GLN A 14 21.26 30.89 -20.79
N ILE A 15 20.89 29.72 -20.25
CA ILE A 15 19.68 29.00 -20.67
C ILE A 15 18.58 29.25 -19.63
N PRO A 16 17.50 29.98 -19.97
CA PRO A 16 16.41 30.25 -19.04
C PRO A 16 15.82 28.92 -18.52
N GLY A 17 15.79 28.73 -17.20
CA GLY A 17 15.25 27.52 -16.53
C GLY A 17 16.28 26.45 -16.16
N VAL A 18 17.55 26.58 -16.55
CA VAL A 18 18.59 25.56 -16.32
C VAL A 18 19.39 25.82 -15.03
N SER A 19 19.35 27.03 -14.46
CA SER A 19 20.23 27.44 -13.36
C SER A 19 19.90 26.86 -11.96
N ARG A 20 18.76 26.18 -11.76
CA ARG A 20 18.36 25.67 -10.42
C ARG A 20 18.74 24.21 -10.12
N GLY A 21 19.40 23.50 -11.04
CA GLY A 21 19.64 22.06 -10.90
C GLY A 21 21.10 21.60 -10.84
N PHE A 22 22.09 22.46 -11.10
CA PHE A 22 23.45 21.96 -11.36
C PHE A 22 24.31 21.85 -10.10
N PRO A 23 25.04 20.73 -9.90
CA PRO A 23 26.20 20.75 -9.04
C PRO A 23 27.29 21.63 -9.70
N PRO A 24 28.07 22.40 -8.90
CA PRO A 24 29.12 23.25 -9.44
C PRO A 24 30.15 22.46 -10.27
N LYS A 25 30.82 23.14 -11.22
CA LYS A 25 31.93 22.55 -11.99
C LYS A 25 32.99 21.99 -11.02
N GLY A 26 33.45 20.76 -11.24
CA GLY A 26 34.51 20.12 -10.44
C GLY A 26 34.06 19.19 -9.31
N VAL A 27 32.76 18.98 -9.13
CA VAL A 27 32.23 18.04 -8.13
C VAL A 27 32.41 16.58 -8.62
N PRO A 28 32.97 15.67 -7.81
CA PRO A 28 33.03 14.24 -8.11
C PRO A 28 31.64 13.67 -8.43
N PHE A 29 31.56 12.71 -9.36
CA PHE A 29 30.29 12.19 -9.87
C PHE A 29 29.35 11.67 -8.77
N ASP A 30 29.90 10.99 -7.77
CA ASP A 30 29.13 10.47 -6.62
C ASP A 30 28.56 11.60 -5.77
N LEU A 31 29.35 12.63 -5.48
CA LEU A 31 28.91 13.81 -4.72
C LEU A 31 27.87 14.64 -5.49
N ALA A 32 27.97 14.68 -6.83
CA ALA A 32 26.98 15.32 -7.71
C ALA A 32 25.63 14.58 -7.70
N THR A 33 25.69 13.25 -7.67
CA THR A 33 24.51 12.37 -7.58
C THR A 33 23.83 12.52 -6.22
N ASP A 34 24.60 12.50 -5.13
CA ASP A 34 24.07 12.68 -3.77
C ASP A 34 23.47 14.07 -3.55
N LEU A 35 24.14 15.14 -4.03
CA LEU A 35 23.58 16.49 -3.98
C LEU A 35 22.33 16.62 -4.84
N GLY A 36 22.30 15.97 -6.01
CA GLY A 36 21.12 15.89 -6.88
C GLY A 36 19.95 15.19 -6.18
N ALA A 37 20.18 14.03 -5.58
CA ALA A 37 19.18 13.27 -4.84
C ALA A 37 18.65 14.04 -3.62
N ARG A 38 19.52 14.73 -2.87
CA ARG A 38 19.10 15.59 -1.74
C ARG A 38 18.24 16.75 -2.21
N ARG A 39 18.67 17.49 -3.23
CA ARG A 39 17.89 18.60 -3.81
C ARG A 39 16.57 18.12 -4.39
N LEU A 40 16.54 16.96 -5.05
CA LEU A 40 15.31 16.38 -5.56
C LEU A 40 14.39 15.99 -4.42
N LYS A 41 14.89 15.34 -3.36
CA LYS A 41 14.10 15.00 -2.16
C LYS A 41 13.51 16.24 -1.47
N GLU A 42 14.26 17.34 -1.42
CA GLU A 42 13.81 18.63 -0.89
C GLU A 42 12.82 19.36 -1.82
N SER A 43 12.88 19.11 -3.13
CA SER A 43 12.03 19.72 -4.15
C SER A 43 10.87 18.86 -4.63
N LEU A 44 10.78 17.58 -4.26
CA LEU A 44 9.61 16.73 -4.49
C LEU A 44 8.36 17.27 -3.80
N PRO A 45 8.45 17.93 -2.63
CA PRO A 45 7.35 18.76 -2.15
C PRO A 45 7.15 20.03 -3.01
N GLN A 46 8.20 20.61 -3.58
CA GLN A 46 8.21 21.96 -4.20
C GLN A 46 8.16 22.02 -5.74
N ARG A 47 7.86 20.93 -6.47
CA ARG A 47 7.48 21.04 -7.90
C ARG A 47 6.18 21.86 -7.95
N GLU A 48 6.26 23.05 -8.53
CA GLU A 48 5.38 24.20 -8.22
C GLU A 48 3.89 24.04 -8.60
N ALA A 49 3.40 22.88 -9.05
CA ALA A 49 2.01 22.71 -9.48
C ALA A 49 1.42 21.29 -9.38
N ASP A 50 1.93 20.42 -8.49
CA ASP A 50 1.39 19.05 -8.40
C ASP A 50 -0.10 19.07 -8.00
N LEU A 51 -0.94 18.57 -8.90
CA LEU A 51 -2.36 18.38 -8.69
C LEU A 51 -2.62 16.92 -8.31
N TYR A 52 -3.07 16.71 -7.08
CA TYR A 52 -3.46 15.38 -6.60
C TYR A 52 -4.95 15.17 -6.81
N ILE A 53 -5.30 14.06 -7.43
CA ILE A 53 -6.69 13.74 -7.77
C ILE A 53 -7.04 12.31 -7.39
N ILE A 54 -8.34 12.01 -7.40
CA ILE A 54 -8.87 10.66 -7.37
C ILE A 54 -10.01 10.56 -8.39
N ASP A 55 -10.14 9.41 -9.03
CA ASP A 55 -11.30 9.09 -9.84
C ASP A 55 -12.57 9.11 -8.96
N ALA A 56 -13.66 9.68 -9.47
CA ALA A 56 -14.94 9.73 -8.80
C ALA A 56 -15.47 8.34 -8.42
N GLU A 57 -15.26 7.33 -9.26
CA GLU A 57 -15.65 5.95 -8.98
C GLU A 57 -14.86 5.37 -7.79
N SER A 58 -13.58 5.72 -7.72
CA SER A 58 -12.67 5.31 -6.64
C SER A 58 -12.77 6.17 -5.38
N ALA A 59 -13.45 7.32 -5.42
CA ALA A 59 -13.50 8.28 -4.31
C ALA A 59 -14.26 7.74 -3.08
N SER A 60 -15.13 6.74 -3.29
CA SER A 60 -15.84 6.02 -2.22
C SER A 60 -14.89 5.43 -1.18
N TYR A 61 -13.69 4.98 -1.59
CA TYR A 61 -12.62 4.49 -0.73
C TYR A 61 -12.25 5.47 0.41
N LEU A 62 -12.30 6.78 0.15
CA LEU A 62 -11.92 7.79 1.14
C LEU A 62 -12.88 7.87 2.33
N LYS A 63 -14.10 7.33 2.18
CA LYS A 63 -15.11 7.22 3.24
C LYS A 63 -14.91 5.99 4.11
N LEU A 64 -14.10 5.02 3.69
CA LEU A 64 -13.84 3.79 4.44
C LEU A 64 -13.05 4.07 5.73
N PRO A 65 -13.26 3.27 6.79
CA PRO A 65 -12.52 3.41 8.03
C PRO A 65 -11.02 3.14 7.83
N LYS A 66 -10.18 3.92 8.53
CA LYS A 66 -8.72 3.75 8.52
C LYS A 66 -8.31 2.57 9.40
N LEU A 67 -7.26 1.88 8.97
CA LEU A 67 -6.61 0.79 9.70
C LEU A 67 -5.60 1.38 10.71
N THR A 68 -6.15 2.10 11.69
CA THR A 68 -5.42 2.68 12.82
C THR A 68 -6.22 2.44 14.11
N PRO A 69 -5.61 2.55 15.30
CA PRO A 69 -6.36 2.52 16.55
C PRO A 69 -7.47 3.57 16.55
N GLU A 70 -8.67 3.19 17.02
CA GLU A 70 -9.78 4.14 17.21
C GLU A 70 -9.36 5.24 18.18
N GLY A 71 -9.73 6.50 17.89
CA GLY A 71 -9.43 7.66 18.74
C GLY A 71 -8.33 8.59 18.22
N LEU A 72 -7.56 8.20 17.20
CA LEU A 72 -6.64 9.12 16.51
C LEU A 72 -7.38 9.92 15.43
N ASN A 73 -8.14 10.94 15.85
CA ASN A 73 -8.81 11.92 14.98
C ASN A 73 -7.82 12.94 14.36
N VAL A 74 -6.61 12.50 14.02
CA VAL A 74 -5.62 13.34 13.35
C VAL A 74 -5.89 13.31 11.83
N LEU A 75 -5.58 14.42 11.15
CA LEU A 75 -5.46 14.50 9.69
C LEU A 75 -4.37 13.53 9.20
N MET A 76 -4.72 12.23 9.16
CA MET A 76 -3.86 11.18 8.67
C MET A 76 -3.81 11.24 7.13
N PRO A 77 -2.62 11.07 6.52
CA PRO A 77 -2.47 11.11 5.07
C PRO A 77 -3.40 10.14 4.33
N SER A 78 -3.72 10.47 3.07
CA SER A 78 -4.57 9.64 2.20
C SER A 78 -4.00 8.24 1.94
N TRP A 79 -2.70 8.05 2.17
CA TRP A 79 -2.02 6.77 1.95
C TRP A 79 -2.20 5.75 3.08
N VAL A 80 -2.70 6.16 4.25
CA VAL A 80 -2.94 5.26 5.37
C VAL A 80 -3.95 4.18 4.93
N PRO A 81 -3.69 2.88 5.20
CA PRO A 81 -4.56 1.82 4.76
C PRO A 81 -5.97 1.97 5.33
N ARG A 82 -6.95 1.49 4.57
CA ARG A 82 -8.34 1.42 5.01
C ARG A 82 -8.86 0.02 4.82
N TYR A 83 -10.05 -0.26 5.36
CA TYR A 83 -10.67 -1.55 5.19
C TYR A 83 -12.15 -1.44 4.88
N ASP A 84 -12.64 -2.44 4.14
CA ASP A 84 -14.06 -2.63 3.92
C ASP A 84 -14.71 -3.26 5.15
N ARG A 85 -15.84 -2.72 5.60
CA ARG A 85 -16.51 -3.18 6.83
C ARG A 85 -17.25 -4.51 6.68
N VAL A 86 -17.57 -4.90 5.45
CA VAL A 86 -18.37 -6.09 5.14
C VAL A 86 -17.43 -7.26 4.87
N THR A 87 -16.53 -7.05 3.92
CA THR A 87 -15.64 -8.09 3.38
C THR A 87 -14.33 -8.20 4.18
N GLY A 88 -13.97 -7.15 4.94
CA GLY A 88 -12.70 -7.08 5.64
C GLY A 88 -11.49 -6.87 4.71
N ALA A 89 -11.72 -6.63 3.42
CA ALA A 89 -10.65 -6.36 2.46
C ALA A 89 -9.85 -5.13 2.88
N VAL A 90 -8.53 -5.21 2.76
CA VAL A 90 -7.63 -4.09 3.05
C VAL A 90 -7.36 -3.34 1.75
N TYR A 91 -7.34 -2.02 1.84
CA TYR A 91 -7.01 -1.16 0.73
C TYR A 91 -5.70 -0.45 1.00
N THR A 92 -4.73 -0.65 0.11
CA THR A 92 -3.49 0.14 0.05
C THR A 92 -3.63 1.18 -1.05
N THR A 93 -2.62 2.03 -1.22
CA THR A 93 -2.67 3.11 -2.22
C THR A 93 -1.37 3.23 -2.97
N ARG A 94 -1.44 3.72 -4.21
CA ARG A 94 -0.28 4.19 -4.96
C ARG A 94 -0.59 5.50 -5.67
N TRP A 95 0.45 6.28 -5.91
CA TRP A 95 0.37 7.45 -6.77
C TRP A 95 0.80 7.05 -8.17
N HIS A 96 0.07 7.51 -9.17
CA HIS A 96 0.35 7.26 -10.58
C HIS A 96 0.30 8.57 -11.36
N ASP A 97 1.11 8.70 -12.39
CA ASP A 97 1.02 9.82 -13.32
C ASP A 97 -0.29 9.76 -14.11
N SER A 98 -1.07 10.82 -14.06
CA SER A 98 -2.31 10.92 -14.82
C SER A 98 -2.07 11.78 -16.04
N ASP A 99 -2.30 11.22 -17.23
CA ASP A 99 -2.40 12.04 -18.43
C ASP A 99 -3.77 12.72 -18.40
N LEU A 100 -3.77 13.98 -18.00
CA LEU A 100 -4.93 14.86 -18.04
C LEU A 100 -4.72 16.07 -18.94
N GLU A 101 -3.87 15.91 -19.97
CA GLU A 101 -3.77 16.92 -21.02
C GLU A 101 -5.16 17.20 -21.59
N ASN A 102 -5.50 18.49 -21.69
CA ASN A 102 -6.80 19.00 -22.15
C ASN A 102 -8.02 18.70 -21.27
N ALA A 103 -7.85 18.11 -20.08
CA ALA A 103 -8.96 17.91 -19.15
C ALA A 103 -9.61 19.25 -18.76
N GLU A 104 -10.94 19.25 -18.68
CA GLU A 104 -11.75 20.42 -18.35
C GLU A 104 -12.05 20.45 -16.85
N ILE A 105 -11.89 21.62 -16.24
CA ILE A 105 -12.27 21.89 -14.86
C ILE A 105 -13.60 22.63 -14.88
N THR A 106 -14.62 22.02 -14.27
CA THR A 106 -15.95 22.60 -14.12
C THR A 106 -16.42 22.39 -12.69
N ASP A 107 -16.79 23.48 -11.99
CA ASP A 107 -17.33 23.43 -10.62
C ASP A 107 -16.46 22.64 -9.63
N GLY A 108 -15.13 22.78 -9.74
CA GLY A 108 -14.16 22.10 -8.87
C GLY A 108 -13.97 20.60 -9.16
N ARG A 109 -14.54 20.09 -10.26
CA ARG A 109 -14.32 18.72 -10.77
C ARG A 109 -13.49 18.78 -12.03
N ILE A 110 -12.67 17.75 -12.24
CA ILE A 110 -11.84 17.61 -13.44
C ILE A 110 -12.47 16.51 -14.29
N LYS A 111 -12.72 16.78 -15.56
CA LYS A 111 -13.28 15.80 -16.50
C LYS A 111 -12.31 15.61 -17.67
N LYS A 112 -11.98 14.35 -17.96
CA LYS A 112 -11.32 13.95 -19.20
C LYS A 112 -12.09 12.79 -19.77
N ASP A 113 -12.46 12.92 -21.04
CA ASP A 113 -13.34 11.96 -21.72
C ASP A 113 -14.63 11.74 -20.89
N ASP A 114 -14.93 10.49 -20.55
CA ASP A 114 -16.08 10.12 -19.71
C ASP A 114 -15.75 10.02 -18.20
N THR A 115 -14.48 10.18 -17.81
CA THR A 115 -14.04 10.03 -16.42
C THR A 115 -14.06 11.36 -15.67
N VAL A 116 -14.61 11.34 -14.45
CA VAL A 116 -14.63 12.50 -13.54
C VAL A 116 -13.65 12.27 -12.41
N TYR A 117 -12.88 13.29 -12.07
CA TYR A 117 -11.89 13.27 -11.00
C TYR A 117 -12.16 14.38 -9.99
N PHE A 118 -11.88 14.08 -8.72
CA PHE A 118 -11.94 15.00 -7.60
C PHE A 118 -10.54 15.38 -7.12
N PRO A 119 -10.27 16.66 -6.83
CA PRO A 119 -9.01 17.09 -6.25
C PRO A 119 -8.90 16.67 -4.77
N LEU A 120 -7.72 16.22 -4.34
CA LEU A 120 -7.44 15.75 -2.97
C LEU A 120 -6.68 16.77 -2.10
N GLY A 121 -6.64 18.04 -2.50
CA GLY A 121 -5.98 19.10 -1.72
C GLY A 121 -4.49 19.29 -2.02
N GLY A 122 -4.07 19.13 -3.28
CA GLY A 122 -2.72 19.50 -3.73
C GLY A 122 -2.43 21.00 -3.63
N ARG A 123 -1.16 21.39 -3.85
CA ARG A 123 -0.73 22.81 -3.77
C ARG A 123 -1.48 23.73 -4.75
N GLY A 124 -2.07 23.16 -5.81
CA GLY A 124 -2.95 23.88 -6.75
C GLY A 124 -4.41 24.07 -6.30
N VAL A 125 -4.87 23.43 -5.22
CA VAL A 125 -6.29 23.46 -4.79
C VAL A 125 -6.64 24.74 -4.05
N GLY A 126 -5.65 25.44 -3.49
CA GLY A 126 -5.87 26.62 -2.63
C GLY A 126 -6.60 27.80 -3.29
N LYS A 127 -6.81 27.82 -4.61
CA LYS A 127 -7.47 28.92 -5.34
C LYS A 127 -8.19 28.51 -6.64
N MET A 128 -8.65 27.27 -6.80
CA MET A 128 -9.40 26.91 -8.02
C MET A 128 -10.90 27.25 -7.90
N SER A 129 -11.22 28.54 -8.01
CA SER A 129 -12.51 29.01 -8.55
C SER A 129 -12.44 29.08 -10.09
N ILE A 130 -11.67 28.18 -10.69
CA ILE A 130 -11.19 28.28 -12.07
C ILE A 130 -11.97 27.28 -12.90
N ASN A 131 -12.83 27.79 -13.78
CA ASN A 131 -13.32 27.06 -14.93
C ASN A 131 -12.29 27.17 -16.06
N GLY A 132 -12.00 26.08 -16.76
CA GLY A 132 -11.02 26.08 -17.85
C GLY A 132 -10.24 24.77 -17.96
N LYS A 133 -9.17 24.77 -18.76
CA LYS A 133 -8.34 23.57 -18.96
C LYS A 133 -7.20 23.49 -17.95
N ILE A 134 -6.80 22.26 -17.59
CA ILE A 134 -5.56 22.03 -16.83
C ILE A 134 -4.37 22.52 -17.67
N PRO A 135 -3.48 23.38 -17.12
CA PRO A 135 -2.27 23.79 -17.83
C PRO A 135 -1.36 22.59 -18.12
N VAL A 136 -0.82 22.52 -19.34
CA VAL A 136 0.10 21.45 -19.79
C VAL A 136 1.37 21.38 -18.91
N SER A 137 1.73 22.48 -18.26
CA SER A 137 2.88 22.53 -17.34
C SER A 137 2.64 21.85 -15.98
N TRP A 138 1.39 21.49 -15.66
CA TRP A 138 1.07 20.87 -14.37
C TRP A 138 1.33 19.36 -14.39
N GLN A 139 1.98 18.85 -13.35
CA GLN A 139 2.07 17.42 -13.12
C GLN A 139 0.83 16.97 -12.34
N VAL A 140 0.09 16.01 -12.89
CA VAL A 140 -1.12 15.49 -12.25
C VAL A 140 -0.86 14.08 -11.75
N LYS A 141 -1.05 13.87 -10.45
CA LYS A 141 -0.85 12.58 -9.78
C LYS A 141 -2.19 12.05 -9.30
N GLN A 142 -2.57 10.88 -9.81
CA GLN A 142 -3.78 10.19 -9.41
C GLN A 142 -3.50 9.24 -8.23
N LEU A 143 -4.34 9.32 -7.21
CA LEU A 143 -4.40 8.32 -6.15
C LEU A 143 -5.18 7.12 -6.67
N VAL A 144 -4.52 5.97 -6.73
CA VAL A 144 -5.14 4.70 -7.10
C VAL A 144 -5.21 3.83 -5.85
N PRO A 145 -6.41 3.59 -5.29
CA PRO A 145 -6.58 2.59 -4.25
C PRO A 145 -6.46 1.19 -4.85
N GLN A 146 -5.82 0.28 -4.12
CA GLN A 146 -5.72 -1.13 -4.49
C GLN A 146 -6.38 -1.98 -3.41
N GLN A 147 -7.41 -2.73 -3.80
CA GLN A 147 -8.12 -3.63 -2.91
C GLN A 147 -7.39 -4.97 -2.81
N ILE A 148 -7.23 -5.46 -1.59
CA ILE A 148 -6.55 -6.70 -1.25
C ILE A 148 -7.53 -7.58 -0.47
N TRP A 149 -8.17 -8.50 -1.19
CA TRP A 149 -9.22 -9.38 -0.67
C TRP A 149 -8.73 -10.33 0.42
N GLY A 150 -7.47 -10.79 0.35
CA GLY A 150 -6.85 -11.60 1.39
C GLY A 150 -6.57 -10.85 2.71
N GLY A 151 -6.99 -9.59 2.82
CA GLY A 151 -6.94 -8.82 4.04
C GLY A 151 -5.51 -8.50 4.50
N VAL A 152 -5.28 -8.58 5.82
CA VAL A 152 -4.05 -8.06 6.42
C VAL A 152 -2.80 -8.85 6.04
N GLU A 153 -2.87 -10.18 5.95
CA GLU A 153 -1.72 -11.03 5.61
C GLU A 153 -1.28 -10.83 4.16
N ALA A 154 -2.24 -10.83 3.22
CA ALA A 154 -1.95 -10.56 1.82
C ALA A 154 -1.43 -9.13 1.60
N ALA A 155 -1.96 -8.15 2.34
CA ALA A 155 -1.47 -6.77 2.30
C ALA A 155 -0.03 -6.66 2.82
N MET A 156 0.30 -7.37 3.91
CA MET A 156 1.66 -7.43 4.44
C MET A 156 2.63 -8.08 3.46
N ARG A 157 2.24 -9.20 2.81
CA ARG A 157 3.04 -9.84 1.77
C ARG A 157 3.34 -8.88 0.61
N GLN A 158 2.33 -8.17 0.12
CA GLN A 158 2.52 -7.14 -0.90
C GLN A 158 3.51 -6.07 -0.46
N GLN A 159 3.40 -5.55 0.77
CA GLN A 159 4.35 -4.53 1.23
C GLN A 159 5.76 -5.09 1.40
N ASN A 160 5.90 -6.34 1.83
CA ASN A 160 7.18 -7.00 1.96
C ASN A 160 7.87 -7.22 0.60
N GLU A 161 7.10 -7.59 -0.43
CA GLU A 161 7.59 -7.65 -1.82
C GLU A 161 8.08 -6.27 -2.29
N LEU A 162 7.33 -5.20 -2.03
CA LEU A 162 7.77 -3.84 -2.35
C LEU A 162 9.03 -3.44 -1.57
N MET A 163 9.15 -3.81 -0.30
CA MET A 163 10.34 -3.54 0.51
C MET A 163 11.55 -4.35 0.02
N HIS A 164 11.33 -5.59 -0.43
CA HIS A 164 12.36 -6.41 -1.04
C HIS A 164 12.83 -5.76 -2.35
N ASP A 165 11.91 -5.47 -3.27
CA ASP A 165 12.23 -4.96 -4.60
C ASP A 165 12.92 -3.60 -4.57
N TYR A 166 12.47 -2.71 -3.67
CA TYR A 166 12.98 -1.35 -3.50
C TYR A 166 13.93 -1.20 -2.30
N GLY A 167 14.43 -2.31 -1.75
CA GLY A 167 15.34 -2.32 -0.62
C GLY A 167 16.70 -1.69 -0.97
N VAL A 168 17.22 -0.83 -0.08
CA VAL A 168 18.39 0.03 -0.34
C VAL A 168 19.65 -0.75 -0.75
N ASP A 169 19.82 -1.98 -0.26
CA ASP A 169 21.06 -2.76 -0.45
C ASP A 169 20.90 -4.08 -1.21
N ILE A 170 19.67 -4.57 -1.39
CA ILE A 170 19.40 -5.92 -1.95
C ILE A 170 18.32 -5.88 -3.04
N GLY A 171 17.64 -4.74 -3.21
CA GLY A 171 16.47 -4.68 -4.07
C GLY A 171 16.82 -4.65 -5.56
N PRO A 172 16.27 -5.54 -6.41
CA PRO A 172 16.53 -5.56 -7.85
C PRO A 172 16.25 -4.21 -8.53
N GLU A 173 15.23 -3.47 -8.10
CA GLU A 173 14.90 -2.15 -8.68
C GLU A 173 15.95 -1.09 -8.33
N VAL A 174 16.47 -1.14 -7.10
CA VAL A 174 17.52 -0.23 -6.63
C VAL A 174 18.85 -0.58 -7.28
N GLU A 175 19.18 -1.86 -7.42
CA GLU A 175 20.40 -2.32 -8.09
C GLU A 175 20.41 -1.91 -9.55
N GLN A 176 19.32 -2.13 -10.28
CA GLN A 176 19.16 -1.65 -11.66
C GLN A 176 19.36 -0.13 -11.77
N THR A 177 18.83 0.63 -10.81
CA THR A 177 18.99 2.09 -10.79
C THR A 177 20.44 2.50 -10.48
N LYS A 178 21.10 1.85 -9.52
CA LYS A 178 22.53 2.06 -9.22
C LYS A 178 23.41 1.74 -10.43
N MET A 179 23.12 0.65 -11.14
CA MET A 179 23.82 0.27 -12.36
C MET A 179 23.63 1.30 -13.47
N LEU A 180 22.41 1.81 -13.67
CA LEU A 180 22.14 2.90 -14.60
C LEU A 180 22.98 4.15 -14.27
N ILE A 181 22.98 4.58 -13.00
CA ILE A 181 23.75 5.75 -12.56
C ILE A 181 25.25 5.54 -12.78
N SER A 182 25.78 4.38 -12.38
CA SER A 182 27.19 4.01 -12.57
C SER A 182 27.58 4.03 -14.04
N ARG A 183 26.77 3.41 -14.91
CA ARG A 183 27.01 3.38 -16.36
C ARG A 183 26.96 4.77 -16.98
N ILE A 184 26.03 5.63 -16.53
CA ILE A 184 26.00 7.04 -16.94
C ILE A 184 27.28 7.77 -16.54
N GLY A 185 27.80 7.51 -15.34
CA GLY A 185 29.06 8.05 -14.84
C GLY A 185 30.24 7.65 -15.70
N GLN A 186 30.40 6.35 -15.96
CA GLN A 186 31.46 5.81 -16.83
C GLN A 186 31.43 6.44 -18.23
N LEU A 187 30.24 6.52 -18.85
CA LEU A 187 30.09 7.16 -20.15
C LEU A 187 30.44 8.65 -20.07
N ASN A 188 29.94 9.36 -19.07
CA ASN A 188 30.23 10.78 -18.90
C ASN A 188 31.73 11.06 -18.76
N ASP A 189 32.47 10.21 -18.07
CA ASP A 189 33.92 10.35 -17.92
C ASP A 189 34.68 9.98 -19.19
N PHE A 190 34.27 8.91 -19.88
CA PHE A 190 34.80 8.57 -21.22
C PHE A 190 34.61 9.73 -22.21
N PHE A 191 33.41 10.32 -22.26
CA PHE A 191 33.12 11.47 -23.12
C PHE A 191 33.89 12.73 -22.74
N LYS A 192 34.50 12.82 -21.55
CA LYS A 192 35.37 13.94 -21.15
C LYS A 192 36.84 13.69 -21.49
N SER A 193 37.32 12.45 -21.34
CA SER A 193 38.75 12.12 -21.36
C SER A 193 39.23 11.50 -22.67
N SER A 194 38.35 10.88 -23.45
CA SER A 194 38.73 10.08 -24.62
C SER A 194 38.55 10.82 -25.95
N GLU A 195 39.39 10.46 -26.92
CA GLU A 195 39.21 10.90 -28.31
C GLU A 195 38.00 10.17 -28.93
N LEU A 196 37.08 10.93 -29.52
CA LEU A 196 35.81 10.42 -30.00
C LEU A 196 35.88 10.16 -31.51
N THR A 197 35.70 8.90 -31.91
CA THR A 197 35.71 8.43 -33.29
C THR A 197 34.39 7.72 -33.61
N ASN A 198 34.13 7.44 -34.89
CA ASN A 198 32.94 6.70 -35.30
C ASN A 198 32.95 5.26 -34.76
N GLU A 199 34.13 4.66 -34.66
CA GLU A 199 34.32 3.32 -34.10
C GLU A 199 34.01 3.31 -32.60
N THR A 200 34.52 4.29 -31.83
CA THR A 200 34.23 4.37 -30.39
C THR A 200 32.76 4.65 -30.10
N PHE A 201 32.07 5.47 -30.90
CA PHE A 201 30.62 5.67 -30.78
C PHE A 201 29.83 4.37 -31.03
N SER A 202 30.23 3.59 -32.05
CA SER A 202 29.56 2.33 -32.40
C SER A 202 29.82 1.24 -31.34
N GLU A 203 31.00 1.21 -30.75
CA GLU A 203 31.34 0.33 -29.62
C GLU A 203 30.53 0.68 -28.38
N ILE A 204 30.48 1.97 -28.00
CA ILE A 204 29.65 2.44 -26.89
C ILE A 204 28.20 2.02 -27.07
N GLY A 205 27.65 2.17 -28.28
CA GLY A 205 26.26 1.79 -28.55
C GLY A 205 26.00 0.30 -28.40
N ARG A 206 26.92 -0.55 -28.89
CA ARG A 206 26.81 -2.01 -28.71
C ARG A 206 26.96 -2.41 -27.25
N GLU A 207 27.94 -1.88 -26.54
CA GLU A 207 28.19 -2.18 -25.13
C GLU A 207 27.02 -1.70 -24.27
N LEU A 208 26.50 -0.50 -24.52
CA LEU A 208 25.33 0.03 -23.81
C LEU A 208 24.08 -0.80 -24.06
N ALA A 209 23.81 -1.22 -25.29
CA ALA A 209 22.68 -2.09 -25.58
C ALA A 209 22.82 -3.46 -24.90
N ALA A 210 24.03 -4.03 -24.88
CA ALA A 210 24.33 -5.28 -24.18
C ALA A 210 24.12 -5.14 -22.67
N THR A 211 24.68 -4.11 -22.03
CA THR A 211 24.49 -3.83 -20.61
C THR A 211 23.01 -3.66 -20.26
N LEU A 212 22.26 -2.84 -21.02
CA LEU A 212 20.83 -2.64 -20.74
C LEU A 212 20.03 -3.94 -20.91
N SER A 213 20.42 -4.82 -21.83
CA SER A 213 19.78 -6.12 -21.98
C SER A 213 20.13 -7.08 -20.84
N GLU A 214 21.39 -7.12 -20.41
CA GLU A 214 21.88 -7.97 -19.33
C GLU A 214 21.17 -7.66 -18.00
N PHE A 215 20.91 -6.38 -17.72
CA PHE A 215 20.19 -5.94 -16.52
C PHE A 215 18.66 -5.96 -16.67
N GLY A 216 18.12 -6.53 -17.76
CA GLY A 216 16.68 -6.63 -18.00
C GLY A 216 15.97 -5.29 -18.21
N LEU A 217 16.73 -4.23 -18.48
CA LEU A 217 16.21 -2.87 -18.62
C LEU A 217 15.50 -2.68 -19.96
N THR A 218 15.87 -3.44 -21.00
CA THR A 218 15.26 -3.36 -22.35
C THR A 218 13.74 -3.57 -22.38
N ASN A 219 13.19 -4.29 -21.40
CA ASN A 219 11.75 -4.57 -21.28
C ASN A 219 11.08 -3.83 -20.10
N ALA A 220 11.66 -2.72 -19.64
CA ALA A 220 11.13 -1.94 -18.53
C ALA A 220 9.66 -1.54 -18.76
N ARG A 221 8.78 -1.77 -17.77
CA ARG A 221 7.37 -1.34 -17.81
C ARG A 221 7.16 0.09 -17.31
N ASP A 222 8.07 0.59 -16.49
CA ASP A 222 8.02 1.95 -15.95
C ASP A 222 8.36 2.99 -17.02
N ALA A 223 7.50 4.00 -17.19
CA ALA A 223 7.63 5.02 -18.23
C ALA A 223 8.87 5.90 -18.06
N VAL A 224 9.26 6.23 -16.83
CA VAL A 224 10.47 7.01 -16.53
C VAL A 224 11.72 6.19 -16.82
N LYS A 225 11.70 4.90 -16.48
CA LYS A 225 12.78 3.95 -16.81
C LYS A 225 12.92 3.80 -18.34
N GLN A 226 11.82 3.62 -19.08
CA GLN A 226 11.85 3.57 -20.55
C GLN A 226 12.44 4.86 -21.16
N LYS A 227 12.02 6.03 -20.67
CA LYS A 227 12.53 7.32 -21.14
C LYS A 227 14.03 7.48 -20.87
N THR A 228 14.50 7.06 -19.70
CA THR A 228 15.93 7.01 -19.35
C THR A 228 16.70 6.15 -20.34
N ILE A 229 16.20 4.95 -20.62
CA ILE A 229 16.80 3.99 -21.56
C ILE A 229 16.85 4.55 -22.99
N GLN A 230 15.77 5.15 -23.46
CA GLN A 230 15.74 5.77 -24.80
C GLN A 230 16.76 6.91 -24.91
N LYS A 231 16.90 7.75 -23.86
CA LYS A 231 17.91 8.81 -23.83
C LYS A 231 19.31 8.21 -23.90
N LEU A 232 19.58 7.13 -23.16
CA LEU A 232 20.85 6.41 -23.16
C LEU A 232 21.18 5.80 -24.53
N LEU A 233 20.27 5.03 -25.11
CA LEU A 233 20.45 4.46 -26.45
C LEU A 233 20.62 5.54 -27.54
N GLY A 234 20.14 6.75 -27.29
CA GLY A 234 20.34 7.90 -28.15
C GLY A 234 21.68 8.62 -28.00
N VAL A 235 22.49 8.30 -26.99
CA VAL A 235 23.84 8.89 -26.75
C VAL A 235 24.83 8.58 -27.89
N PRO A 236 24.98 7.32 -28.35
CA PRO A 236 25.92 6.96 -29.42
C PRO A 236 25.42 7.27 -30.84
N LEU A 237 24.39 8.10 -31.01
CA LEU A 237 23.84 8.41 -32.34
C LEU A 237 24.49 9.65 -32.95
N HIS A 238 24.74 9.58 -34.26
CA HIS A 238 25.09 10.73 -35.09
C HIS A 238 23.98 11.78 -35.09
N ASP A 239 24.34 13.02 -35.35
CA ASP A 239 23.35 14.07 -35.57
C ASP A 239 22.59 13.87 -36.91
N LYS A 240 21.60 14.73 -37.17
CA LYS A 240 20.79 14.67 -38.41
C LYS A 240 21.64 14.86 -39.68
N LEU A 241 22.88 15.33 -39.57
CA LEU A 241 23.83 15.54 -40.67
C LEU A 241 24.90 14.42 -40.72
N GLY A 242 24.74 13.35 -39.94
CA GLY A 242 25.68 12.22 -39.90
C GLY A 242 26.98 12.51 -39.17
N ARG A 243 27.05 13.57 -38.35
CA ARG A 243 28.28 13.99 -37.66
C ARG A 243 28.29 13.50 -36.21
N LEU A 244 29.50 13.31 -35.69
CA LEU A 244 29.72 13.09 -34.26
C LEU A 244 29.41 14.38 -33.50
N ASN A 245 28.49 14.31 -32.54
CA ASN A 245 28.11 15.46 -31.71
C ASN A 245 28.28 15.14 -30.21
N PRO A 246 29.49 15.33 -29.67
CA PRO A 246 29.77 15.07 -28.25
C PRO A 246 28.92 15.93 -27.31
N THR A 247 28.54 17.13 -27.73
CA THR A 247 27.73 18.04 -26.92
C THR A 247 26.31 17.51 -26.76
N ALA A 248 25.69 17.02 -27.85
CA ALA A 248 24.37 16.39 -27.80
C ALA A 248 24.39 15.10 -26.97
N ALA A 249 25.43 14.28 -27.12
CA ALA A 249 25.65 13.07 -26.32
C ALA A 249 25.73 13.39 -24.81
N ARG A 250 26.54 14.38 -24.43
CA ARG A 250 26.66 14.86 -23.04
C ARG A 250 25.34 15.41 -22.49
N LEU A 251 24.56 16.11 -23.30
CA LEU A 251 23.24 16.63 -22.89
C LEU A 251 22.25 15.49 -22.63
N LYS A 252 22.21 14.47 -23.49
CA LYS A 252 21.40 13.26 -23.31
C LYS A 252 21.82 12.48 -22.06
N LEU A 253 23.13 12.30 -21.84
CA LEU A 253 23.67 11.64 -20.63
C LEU A 253 23.28 12.39 -19.35
N ARG A 254 23.40 13.72 -19.35
CA ARG A 254 22.96 14.54 -18.20
C ARG A 254 21.46 14.41 -17.96
N SER A 255 20.66 14.43 -19.02
CA SER A 255 19.22 14.26 -18.89
C SER A 255 18.84 12.87 -18.38
N ALA A 256 19.54 11.82 -18.82
CA ALA A 256 19.37 10.46 -18.30
C ALA A 256 19.82 10.35 -16.83
N LEU A 257 20.86 11.07 -16.42
CA LEU A 257 21.30 11.11 -15.02
C LEU A 257 20.22 11.69 -14.11
N PHE A 258 19.57 12.78 -14.52
CA PHE A 258 18.49 13.37 -13.73
C PHE A 258 17.30 12.42 -13.59
N ASP A 259 16.88 11.75 -14.66
CA ASP A 259 15.80 10.74 -14.59
C ASP A 259 16.21 9.55 -13.68
N ALA A 260 17.46 9.10 -13.75
CA ALA A 260 17.97 8.02 -12.91
C ALA A 260 18.03 8.41 -11.41
N ILE A 261 18.39 9.65 -11.09
CA ILE A 261 18.31 10.20 -9.73
C ILE A 261 16.85 10.26 -9.25
N GLU A 262 15.92 10.63 -10.13
CA GLU A 262 14.48 10.63 -9.81
C GLU A 262 13.97 9.21 -9.50
N LEU A 263 14.39 8.20 -10.26
CA LEU A 263 14.11 6.79 -9.97
C LEU A 263 14.68 6.37 -8.61
N GLN A 264 15.91 6.78 -8.28
CA GLN A 264 16.56 6.45 -7.01
C GLN A 264 15.80 7.04 -5.81
N VAL A 265 15.43 8.32 -5.89
CA VAL A 265 14.67 8.99 -4.82
C VAL A 265 13.26 8.39 -4.69
N THR A 266 12.60 8.13 -5.81
CA THR A 266 11.26 7.51 -5.83
C THR A 266 11.29 6.12 -5.21
N SER A 267 12.29 5.31 -5.54
CA SER A 267 12.52 3.99 -4.93
C SER A 267 12.64 4.07 -3.42
N GLY A 268 13.43 5.04 -2.91
CA GLY A 268 13.54 5.29 -1.47
C GLY A 268 12.20 5.66 -0.83
N LEU A 269 11.39 6.50 -1.48
CA LEU A 269 10.06 6.87 -0.98
C LEU A 269 9.05 5.71 -1.01
N ILE A 270 9.11 4.84 -2.03
CA ILE A 270 8.31 3.62 -2.10
C ILE A 270 8.68 2.70 -0.94
N ASN A 271 9.97 2.48 -0.71
CA ASN A 271 10.45 1.67 0.41
C ASN A 271 10.00 2.26 1.76
N ASP A 272 10.20 3.56 1.99
CA ASP A 272 9.77 4.24 3.23
C ASP A 272 8.27 4.11 3.48
N LYS A 273 7.46 4.30 2.42
CA LYS A 273 6.00 4.14 2.50
C LYS A 273 5.62 2.69 2.81
N SER A 274 6.22 1.73 2.11
CA SER A 274 5.92 0.30 2.28
C SER A 274 6.25 -0.17 3.70
N ASN A 275 7.38 0.27 4.26
CA ASN A 275 7.75 0.03 5.65
C ASN A 275 6.69 0.55 6.64
N ARG A 276 6.21 1.79 6.44
CA ARG A 276 5.18 2.40 7.30
C ARG A 276 3.86 1.65 7.20
N VAL A 277 3.41 1.32 5.99
CA VAL A 277 2.18 0.55 5.76
C VAL A 277 2.30 -0.83 6.41
N TYR A 278 3.42 -1.52 6.20
CA TYR A 278 3.70 -2.82 6.83
C TYR A 278 3.59 -2.73 8.35
N SER A 279 4.14 -1.66 8.95
CA SER A 279 4.09 -1.44 10.40
C SER A 279 2.66 -1.29 10.93
N PHE A 280 1.80 -0.55 10.22
CA PHE A 280 0.37 -0.45 10.57
C PHE A 280 -0.34 -1.80 10.50
N LEU A 281 -0.09 -2.56 9.43
CA LEU A 281 -0.69 -3.87 9.23
C LEU A 281 -0.22 -4.88 10.28
N LEU A 282 1.07 -4.86 10.64
CA LEU A 282 1.64 -5.72 11.68
C LEU A 282 1.00 -5.45 13.05
N VAL A 283 0.83 -4.18 13.42
CA VAL A 283 0.17 -3.81 14.68
C VAL A 283 -1.28 -4.28 14.68
N GLU A 284 -2.02 -4.09 13.59
CA GLU A 284 -3.41 -4.57 13.49
C GLU A 284 -3.49 -6.09 13.58
N ARG A 285 -2.60 -6.81 12.89
CA ARG A 285 -2.49 -8.27 12.92
C ARG A 285 -2.25 -8.77 14.34
N GLU A 286 -1.22 -8.29 15.02
CA GLU A 286 -0.87 -8.79 16.36
C GLU A 286 -1.94 -8.44 17.39
N MET A 287 -2.49 -7.22 17.35
CA MET A 287 -3.56 -6.83 18.28
C MET A 287 -4.83 -7.66 18.05
N THR A 288 -5.19 -7.93 16.80
CA THR A 288 -6.34 -8.79 16.46
C THR A 288 -6.08 -10.22 16.94
N ARG A 289 -4.91 -10.79 16.65
CA ARG A 289 -4.55 -12.16 17.04
C ARG A 289 -4.55 -12.35 18.55
N LEU A 290 -3.97 -11.41 19.31
CA LEU A 290 -3.97 -11.44 20.77
C LEU A 290 -5.40 -11.37 21.31
N SER A 291 -6.22 -10.48 20.77
CA SER A 291 -7.61 -10.31 21.19
C SER A 291 -8.46 -11.56 20.93
N LEU A 292 -8.29 -12.20 19.77
CA LEU A 292 -8.95 -13.48 19.44
C LEU A 292 -8.44 -14.63 20.33
N ALA A 293 -7.14 -14.68 20.62
CA ALA A 293 -6.58 -15.68 21.53
C ALA A 293 -7.11 -15.52 22.96
N ASP A 294 -7.26 -14.29 23.43
CA ASP A 294 -7.88 -13.99 24.72
C ASP A 294 -9.36 -14.40 24.75
N ALA A 295 -10.11 -14.12 23.68
CA ALA A 295 -11.50 -14.54 23.56
C ALA A 295 -11.62 -16.08 23.58
N GLN A 296 -10.81 -16.78 22.79
CA GLN A 296 -10.76 -18.24 22.76
C GLN A 296 -10.40 -18.81 24.14
N ARG A 297 -9.35 -18.28 24.79
CA ARG A 297 -8.94 -18.72 26.13
C ARG A 297 -10.05 -18.53 27.15
N LEU A 298 -10.74 -17.40 27.11
CA LEU A 298 -11.87 -17.10 27.97
C LEU A 298 -13.01 -18.11 27.75
N MET A 299 -13.35 -18.45 26.49
CA MET A 299 -14.34 -19.49 26.17
C MET A 299 -13.91 -20.88 26.64
N ARG A 300 -12.64 -21.25 26.44
CA ARG A 300 -12.08 -22.53 26.93
C ARG A 300 -12.17 -22.65 28.45
N ASN A 301 -11.82 -21.58 29.15
CA ASN A 301 -11.85 -21.53 30.60
C ASN A 301 -13.28 -21.57 31.12
N MET A 302 -14.23 -20.88 30.49
CA MET A 302 -15.65 -20.99 30.84
C MET A 302 -16.18 -22.40 30.61
N GLY A 303 -15.90 -22.99 29.46
CA GLY A 303 -16.42 -24.30 29.05
C GLY A 303 -15.72 -25.51 29.66
N GLY A 304 -14.56 -25.35 30.31
CA GLY A 304 -13.80 -26.47 30.89
C GLY A 304 -13.18 -27.42 29.86
N PHE A 305 -13.10 -27.04 28.58
CA PHE A 305 -12.81 -27.95 27.46
C PHE A 305 -11.40 -28.56 27.43
N LYS A 306 -10.47 -28.09 28.25
CA LYS A 306 -9.05 -28.51 28.23
C LYS A 306 -8.50 -28.84 29.63
N GLY A 307 -9.31 -29.51 30.47
CA GLY A 307 -8.90 -29.98 31.80
C GLY A 307 -8.80 -28.89 32.88
N GLY A 308 -9.37 -27.72 32.63
CA GLY A 308 -9.47 -26.64 33.62
C GLY A 308 -10.77 -26.71 34.43
N VAL A 309 -10.81 -25.96 35.54
CA VAL A 309 -12.04 -25.74 36.31
C VAL A 309 -12.95 -24.82 35.50
N GLY A 310 -13.88 -25.42 34.75
CA GLY A 310 -14.85 -24.66 33.99
C GLY A 310 -15.90 -24.00 34.88
N SER A 311 -16.66 -23.04 34.33
CA SER A 311 -17.80 -22.46 35.04
C SER A 311 -18.77 -23.57 35.43
N GLN A 312 -19.29 -23.50 36.65
CA GLN A 312 -20.23 -24.49 37.19
C GLN A 312 -21.44 -24.66 36.26
N ILE A 313 -21.89 -23.59 35.60
CA ILE A 313 -23.01 -23.60 34.64
C ILE A 313 -22.83 -24.62 33.50
N PHE A 314 -21.59 -24.83 33.05
CA PHE A 314 -21.29 -25.66 31.87
C PHE A 314 -20.76 -27.05 32.22
N ASN A 315 -20.37 -27.30 33.48
CA ASN A 315 -19.62 -28.49 33.88
C ASN A 315 -20.22 -29.25 35.07
N ASP A 316 -21.03 -28.60 35.90
CA ASP A 316 -21.61 -29.25 37.06
C ASP A 316 -22.84 -30.08 36.66
N SER A 317 -22.75 -31.41 36.88
CA SER A 317 -23.84 -32.37 36.67
C SER A 317 -25.16 -31.90 37.28
N LYS A 318 -25.12 -31.19 38.42
CA LYS A 318 -26.29 -30.62 39.08
C LYS A 318 -27.14 -29.76 38.14
N TYR A 319 -26.51 -28.95 37.31
CA TYR A 319 -27.19 -28.01 36.41
C TYR A 319 -27.44 -28.60 35.03
N LEU A 320 -26.61 -29.54 34.58
CA LEU A 320 -26.79 -30.24 33.32
C LEU A 320 -27.96 -31.23 33.37
N GLU A 321 -28.13 -31.94 34.49
CA GLU A 321 -29.19 -32.92 34.68
C GLU A 321 -30.48 -32.28 35.22
N ASN A 322 -30.37 -31.21 36.01
CA ASN A 322 -31.52 -30.50 36.58
C ASN A 322 -31.43 -28.98 36.31
N PRO A 323 -31.76 -28.52 35.08
CA PRO A 323 -31.59 -27.12 34.68
C PRO A 323 -32.46 -26.11 35.44
N GLU A 324 -33.54 -26.56 36.10
CA GLU A 324 -34.37 -25.71 36.96
C GLU A 324 -33.61 -25.17 38.17
N ASN A 325 -32.58 -25.89 38.63
CA ASN A 325 -31.74 -25.46 39.75
C ASN A 325 -30.74 -24.37 39.38
N LEU A 326 -30.69 -23.94 38.11
CA LEU A 326 -29.73 -22.95 37.64
C LEU A 326 -29.95 -21.58 38.31
N PRO A 327 -28.98 -21.06 39.07
CA PRO A 327 -29.13 -19.79 39.77
C PRO A 327 -29.07 -18.60 38.80
N GLU A 328 -30.00 -17.67 38.93
CA GLU A 328 -30.10 -16.49 38.06
C GLU A 328 -28.85 -15.59 38.13
N ASN A 329 -28.23 -15.49 39.32
CA ASN A 329 -26.98 -14.74 39.50
C ASN A 329 -25.81 -15.36 38.70
N LEU A 330 -25.78 -16.68 38.53
CA LEU A 330 -24.76 -17.39 37.77
C LEU A 330 -24.98 -17.22 36.26
N ILE A 331 -26.25 -17.19 35.81
CA ILE A 331 -26.60 -16.84 34.42
C ILE A 331 -26.11 -15.42 34.13
N ASN A 332 -26.49 -14.44 34.97
CA ASN A 332 -26.13 -13.04 34.78
C ASN A 332 -24.62 -12.77 34.78
N SER A 333 -23.85 -13.45 35.65
CA SER A 333 -22.39 -13.30 35.67
C SER A 333 -21.73 -13.91 34.42
N THR A 334 -22.26 -15.04 33.94
CA THR A 334 -21.80 -15.68 32.71
C THR A 334 -22.13 -14.82 31.49
N SER A 335 -23.34 -14.26 31.41
CA SER A 335 -23.75 -13.34 30.34
C SER A 335 -22.82 -12.12 30.24
N LYS A 336 -22.49 -11.47 31.36
CA LYS A 336 -21.52 -10.35 31.35
C LYS A 336 -20.14 -10.74 30.81
N THR A 337 -19.72 -11.97 31.08
CA THR A 337 -18.44 -12.50 30.58
C THR A 337 -18.50 -12.78 29.08
N LEU A 338 -19.63 -13.29 28.58
CA LEU A 338 -19.90 -13.47 27.15
C LEU A 338 -19.98 -12.14 26.41
N GLU A 339 -20.65 -11.15 27.01
CA GLU A 339 -20.71 -9.77 26.50
C GLU A 339 -19.31 -9.16 26.40
N TYR A 340 -18.47 -9.29 27.44
CA TYR A 340 -17.10 -8.81 27.40
C TYR A 340 -16.29 -9.43 26.25
N ALA A 341 -16.35 -10.76 26.08
CA ALA A 341 -15.69 -11.44 24.98
C ALA A 341 -16.19 -10.93 23.61
N SER A 342 -17.51 -10.76 23.48
CA SER A 342 -18.17 -10.33 22.25
C SER A 342 -17.86 -8.88 21.91
N SER A 343 -18.16 -7.94 22.80
CA SER A 343 -18.11 -6.49 22.56
C SER A 343 -16.68 -5.92 22.58
N THR A 344 -15.76 -6.55 23.31
CA THR A 344 -14.41 -6.00 23.55
C THR A 344 -13.36 -6.75 22.75
N LEU A 345 -13.40 -8.09 22.77
CA LEU A 345 -12.34 -8.90 22.17
C LEU A 345 -12.66 -9.21 20.70
N LEU A 346 -13.81 -9.81 20.42
CA LEU A 346 -14.18 -10.19 19.04
C LEU A 346 -14.39 -8.98 18.14
N ARG A 347 -14.94 -7.86 18.67
CA ARG A 347 -15.12 -6.65 17.86
C ARG A 347 -13.83 -6.04 17.33
N ARG A 348 -12.67 -6.38 17.93
CA ARG A 348 -11.36 -5.92 17.48
C ARG A 348 -10.99 -6.45 16.09
N ALA A 349 -11.52 -7.61 15.70
CA ALA A 349 -11.32 -8.15 14.36
C ALA A 349 -12.11 -7.34 13.34
N ARG A 350 -11.38 -6.59 12.51
CA ARG A 350 -11.93 -5.65 11.51
C ARG A 350 -11.65 -6.04 10.06
N VAL A 351 -10.66 -6.89 9.84
CA VAL A 351 -10.10 -7.21 8.53
C VAL A 351 -10.07 -8.71 8.29
N ALA A 352 -10.09 -9.11 7.03
CA ALA A 352 -9.89 -10.50 6.64
C ALA A 352 -8.46 -10.96 7.02
N PRO A 353 -8.27 -12.25 7.34
CA PRO A 353 -9.28 -13.31 7.42
C PRO A 353 -10.09 -13.33 8.73
N PHE A 354 -9.80 -12.43 9.67
CA PHE A 354 -10.31 -12.50 11.04
C PHE A 354 -11.76 -12.02 11.22
N LEU A 355 -12.23 -11.11 10.36
CA LEU A 355 -13.53 -10.44 10.53
C LEU A 355 -14.69 -11.44 10.63
N ILE A 356 -14.89 -12.28 9.62
CA ILE A 356 -16.08 -13.13 9.51
C ILE A 356 -16.16 -14.14 10.66
N PRO A 357 -15.11 -14.92 10.99
CA PRO A 357 -15.22 -15.90 12.07
C PRO A 357 -15.38 -15.23 13.44
N ALA A 358 -14.79 -14.04 13.64
CA ALA A 358 -15.01 -13.27 14.85
C ALA A 358 -16.46 -12.79 14.99
N ARG A 359 -17.09 -12.34 13.89
CA ARG A 359 -18.52 -11.98 13.90
C ARG A 359 -19.40 -13.20 14.11
N ALA A 360 -19.12 -14.32 13.45
CA ALA A 360 -19.87 -15.55 13.67
C ALA A 360 -19.79 -15.99 15.14
N ALA A 361 -18.60 -15.96 15.75
CA ALA A 361 -18.44 -16.22 17.18
C ALA A 361 -19.21 -15.21 18.05
N GLU A 362 -19.23 -13.92 17.72
CA GLU A 362 -20.01 -12.89 18.43
C GLU A 362 -21.50 -13.26 18.45
N VAL A 363 -22.06 -13.62 17.28
CA VAL A 363 -23.45 -14.09 17.16
C VAL A 363 -23.70 -15.35 17.99
N MET A 364 -22.79 -16.32 17.95
CA MET A 364 -22.92 -17.54 18.73
C MET A 364 -22.97 -17.29 20.24
N LEU A 365 -22.25 -16.29 20.76
CA LEU A 365 -22.15 -16.04 22.20
C LEU A 365 -23.34 -15.24 22.74
N THR A 366 -23.62 -14.08 22.15
CA THR A 366 -24.62 -13.12 22.68
C THR A 366 -25.84 -12.97 21.78
N GLY A 367 -25.77 -13.46 20.53
CA GLY A 367 -26.77 -13.17 19.51
C GLY A 367 -26.57 -11.78 18.93
N ILE A 368 -27.58 -11.28 18.21
CA ILE A 368 -27.54 -9.98 17.55
C ILE A 368 -28.74 -9.15 18.00
N GLU A 369 -28.49 -7.88 18.32
CA GLU A 369 -29.57 -6.91 18.49
C GLU A 369 -30.22 -6.61 17.14
N LYS A 370 -31.55 -6.49 17.10
CA LYS A 370 -32.33 -6.26 15.87
C LYS A 370 -31.82 -5.07 15.02
N LYS A 371 -31.23 -4.05 15.65
CA LYS A 371 -30.67 -2.86 14.98
C LYS A 371 -29.39 -3.15 14.17
N ASP A 372 -28.65 -4.19 14.55
CA ASP A 372 -27.36 -4.58 13.95
C ASP A 372 -27.51 -5.82 13.03
N GLU A 373 -28.69 -6.44 13.00
CA GLU A 373 -28.96 -7.70 12.29
C GLU A 373 -28.63 -7.64 10.80
N GLU A 374 -29.03 -6.58 10.11
CA GLU A 374 -28.77 -6.41 8.67
C GLU A 374 -27.27 -6.33 8.37
N LYS A 375 -26.53 -5.58 9.20
CA LYS A 375 -25.07 -5.45 9.08
C LYS A 375 -24.35 -6.78 9.33
N PHE A 376 -24.76 -7.53 10.36
CA PHE A 376 -24.19 -8.85 10.63
C PHE A 376 -24.54 -9.85 9.54
N ARG A 377 -25.78 -9.83 9.04
CA ARG A 377 -26.21 -10.66 7.92
C ARG A 377 -25.33 -10.39 6.71
N GLU A 378 -25.14 -9.13 6.32
CA GLU A 378 -24.28 -8.77 5.19
C GLU A 378 -22.84 -9.32 5.31
N ILE A 379 -22.20 -9.17 6.49
CA ILE A 379 -20.84 -9.70 6.75
C ILE A 379 -20.81 -11.23 6.68
N LEU A 380 -21.78 -11.90 7.32
CA LEU A 380 -21.80 -13.36 7.42
C LEU A 380 -22.25 -14.04 6.12
N SER A 381 -23.11 -13.38 5.34
CA SER A 381 -23.50 -13.79 3.98
C SER A 381 -22.30 -13.82 3.06
N TYR A 382 -21.44 -12.79 3.12
CA TYR A 382 -20.19 -12.77 2.36
C TYR A 382 -19.28 -13.97 2.69
N GLY A 383 -19.32 -14.45 3.94
CA GLY A 383 -18.59 -15.66 4.37
C GLY A 383 -19.32 -16.98 4.21
N GLY A 384 -20.57 -16.99 3.71
CA GLY A 384 -21.41 -18.18 3.60
C GLY A 384 -21.80 -18.81 4.94
N VAL A 385 -21.85 -18.03 6.03
CA VAL A 385 -22.13 -18.50 7.40
C VAL A 385 -23.30 -17.76 8.07
N GLU A 386 -24.15 -17.11 7.28
CA GLU A 386 -25.33 -16.35 7.74
C GLU A 386 -26.33 -17.16 8.58
N GLN A 387 -26.43 -18.47 8.34
CA GLN A 387 -27.27 -19.41 9.10
C GLN A 387 -27.00 -19.41 10.61
N VAL A 388 -25.82 -18.98 11.03
CA VAL A 388 -25.44 -18.82 12.45
C VAL A 388 -26.38 -17.85 13.19
N ILE A 389 -27.00 -16.91 12.46
CA ILE A 389 -27.97 -15.93 12.99
C ILE A 389 -29.28 -16.59 13.43
N GLU A 390 -29.69 -17.67 12.76
CA GLU A 390 -30.97 -18.34 13.02
C GLU A 390 -30.92 -19.24 14.26
N GLU A 391 -29.72 -19.64 14.66
CA GLU A 391 -29.49 -20.47 15.82
C GLU A 391 -29.43 -19.66 17.12
N PRO A 392 -29.94 -20.19 18.24
CA PRO A 392 -29.92 -19.50 19.51
C PRO A 392 -28.47 -19.32 20.04
N SER A 393 -28.21 -18.15 20.63
CA SER A 393 -26.92 -17.84 21.24
C SER A 393 -26.71 -18.57 22.56
N VAL A 394 -25.46 -18.68 23.02
CA VAL A 394 -25.12 -19.23 24.35
C VAL A 394 -25.89 -18.49 25.42
N GLU A 395 -25.92 -17.16 25.36
CA GLU A 395 -26.65 -16.34 26.32
C GLU A 395 -28.15 -16.67 26.35
N LEU A 396 -28.80 -16.74 25.18
CA LEU A 396 -30.22 -17.06 25.09
C LEU A 396 -30.53 -18.46 25.63
N LEU A 397 -29.69 -19.45 25.29
CA LEU A 397 -29.83 -20.83 25.76
C LEU A 397 -29.70 -20.92 27.28
N LEU A 398 -28.79 -20.16 27.89
CA LEU A 398 -28.67 -20.10 29.36
C LEU A 398 -29.93 -19.50 30.00
N ARG A 399 -30.48 -18.41 29.45
CA ARG A 399 -31.74 -17.81 29.93
C ARG A 399 -32.93 -18.75 29.78
N GLN A 400 -32.94 -19.58 28.74
CA GLN A 400 -33.92 -20.65 28.54
C GLN A 400 -33.68 -21.89 29.40
N ARG A 401 -32.67 -21.87 30.30
CA ARG A 401 -32.28 -23.01 31.14
C ARG A 401 -31.93 -24.26 30.31
N ARG A 402 -31.22 -24.09 29.20
CA ARG A 402 -30.70 -25.16 28.33
C ARG A 402 -29.16 -25.22 28.35
N PRO A 403 -28.53 -25.49 29.52
CA PRO A 403 -27.08 -25.38 29.68
C PRO A 403 -26.29 -26.38 28.83
N ALA A 404 -26.81 -27.59 28.58
CA ALA A 404 -26.15 -28.58 27.73
C ALA A 404 -25.98 -28.11 26.27
N GLU A 405 -26.99 -27.43 25.73
CA GLU A 405 -26.93 -26.84 24.39
C GLU A 405 -26.06 -25.59 24.36
N ALA A 406 -26.13 -24.76 25.41
CA ALA A 406 -25.25 -23.62 25.57
C ALA A 406 -23.77 -24.05 25.59
N THR A 407 -23.44 -25.16 26.26
CA THR A 407 -22.08 -25.75 26.26
C THR A 407 -21.65 -26.16 24.85
N LYS A 408 -22.52 -26.81 24.07
CA LYS A 408 -22.22 -27.19 22.68
C LYS A 408 -21.97 -25.96 21.82
N ARG A 409 -22.83 -24.94 21.91
CA ARG A 409 -22.70 -23.69 21.15
C ARG A 409 -21.43 -22.92 21.52
N LEU A 410 -21.10 -22.84 22.81
CA LEU A 410 -19.85 -22.25 23.30
C LEU A 410 -18.62 -23.00 22.77
N ARG A 411 -18.69 -24.33 22.71
CA ARG A 411 -17.62 -25.16 22.12
C ARG A 411 -17.45 -24.86 20.64
N SER A 412 -18.53 -24.78 19.86
CA SER A 412 -18.48 -24.45 18.44
C SER A 412 -17.84 -23.08 18.19
N ALA A 413 -18.20 -22.06 18.96
CA ALA A 413 -17.57 -20.73 18.88
C ALA A 413 -16.07 -20.79 19.21
N CYS A 414 -15.70 -21.55 20.24
CA CYS A 414 -14.30 -21.75 20.64
C CYS A 414 -13.50 -22.51 19.56
N GLU A 415 -14.08 -23.54 18.94
CA GLU A 415 -13.45 -24.32 17.86
C GLU A 415 -13.25 -23.46 16.62
N LEU A 416 -14.23 -22.62 16.27
CA LEU A 416 -14.11 -21.66 15.17
C LEU A 416 -12.89 -20.74 15.34
N LEU A 417 -12.72 -20.16 16.53
CA LEU A 417 -11.55 -19.32 16.84
C LEU A 417 -10.24 -20.12 16.90
N SER A 418 -10.30 -21.39 17.35
CA SER A 418 -9.12 -22.26 17.36
C SER A 418 -8.62 -22.52 15.94
N ASN A 419 -9.53 -22.89 15.04
CA ASN A 419 -9.21 -23.12 13.64
C ASN A 419 -8.65 -21.85 12.98
N LEU A 420 -9.24 -20.68 13.27
CA LEU A 420 -8.76 -19.38 12.77
C LEU A 420 -7.36 -19.03 13.28
N LEU A 421 -7.04 -19.33 14.55
CA LEU A 421 -5.74 -19.02 15.14
C LEU A 421 -4.64 -20.00 14.70
N ASP A 422 -5.00 -21.26 14.45
CA ASP A 422 -4.08 -22.30 14.01
C ASP A 422 -3.71 -22.15 12.52
N ASP A 423 -4.67 -21.73 11.68
CA ASP A 423 -4.44 -21.45 10.25
C ASP A 423 -5.35 -20.31 9.75
N PRO A 424 -4.88 -19.06 9.84
CA PRO A 424 -5.63 -17.89 9.40
C PRO A 424 -5.96 -17.91 7.89
N ASP A 425 -5.07 -18.51 7.08
CA ASP A 425 -5.16 -18.47 5.62
C ASP A 425 -6.07 -19.57 5.07
N ARG A 426 -6.24 -20.72 5.76
CA ARG A 426 -7.10 -21.83 5.29
C ARG A 426 -8.55 -21.43 5.02
N GLN A 427 -9.08 -20.44 5.75
CA GLN A 427 -10.46 -19.96 5.57
C GLN A 427 -10.59 -18.88 4.49
N ALA A 428 -9.51 -18.19 4.12
CA ALA A 428 -9.53 -17.22 3.03
C ALA A 428 -9.78 -17.87 1.65
N TYR A 429 -9.49 -19.18 1.51
CA TYR A 429 -9.59 -19.91 0.23
C TYR A 429 -10.81 -20.83 0.09
N ARG A 430 -11.74 -20.87 1.06
CA ARG A 430 -13.02 -21.60 0.90
C ARG A 430 -14.17 -20.73 0.37
N VAL A 431 -13.90 -19.48 0.00
CA VAL A 431 -14.89 -18.50 -0.50
C VAL A 431 -14.53 -18.02 -1.92
N PHE A 432 -13.76 -18.82 -2.69
CA PHE A 432 -13.61 -18.62 -4.13
C PHE A 432 -14.05 -19.87 -4.89
#